data_AF-A0A971KU27-F1
#
_entry.id   AF-A0A971KU27-F1
#
_cell.length_a   1.000
_cell.length_b   1.000
_cell.length_c   1.000
_cell.angle_alpha   90.00
_cell.angle_beta   90.00
_cell.angle_gamma   90.00
#
_symmetry.space_group_name_H-M   'P 1'
#
loop_
_entity.id
_entity.type
_entity.pdbx_description
1 polymer ?
#
loop_
_entity_poly.entity_id
_entity_poly.type
_entity_poly.pdbx_seq_one_letter_code
_entity_poly.pdbx_strand_id
1 'polypeptide(L)'
;MSSLSHQCPQCGAPVELQKTDRIFTCPFCQVRLFIYGRGPLEFFIPPRISSPGTLVYMPYWRLRGNVFVLTASRTQHKILDSSLLAVKTNSVLPTLGLRAQAMTLHFVEPTTPGSFVQPDLSSAILKAQLVKFIPGLDLPNEKRLVAYIGDSLSLIFQPLYALEQHFIDGLTGKILGPMDVDREKFHPASSSLRFVSTLCPKCGWDLQGHSQSLVQTCSHCETTWEAGPNQGKEVQVCFRTSVSSPDLYLPFWNVHFATTGFTLKTWSDLIQLTNLPKVPQPWMAVTPFTFRVPAFKIRPELFLNLASAVSLHQPGQVTSTLPKVPLHPVTLPKNEAFEAIPVVLGRMAPARKSLFLRIQGGKIAPVKATLEYIPFVQQKEEYFQPELGMAILKNALHWSTRL
;
A
#
# COMPACT_ATOMS: atom_id res chain seq x y z
N MET A 1 4.76 11.64 12.89
CA MET A 1 4.79 10.22 12.47
C MET A 1 5.21 9.39 13.65
N SER A 2 4.62 8.22 13.86
CA SER A 2 5.06 7.35 14.96
C SER A 2 6.40 6.72 14.62
N SER A 3 7.37 6.83 15.53
CA SER A 3 8.63 6.11 15.46
C SER A 3 8.40 4.61 15.74
N LEU A 4 9.22 3.80 15.09
CA LEU A 4 9.35 2.37 15.32
C LEU A 4 10.76 2.13 15.85
N SER A 5 10.87 1.59 17.07
CA SER A 5 12.15 1.26 17.66
C SER A 5 12.42 -0.23 17.49
N HIS A 6 13.60 -0.57 17.01
CA HIS A 6 14.03 -1.96 16.89
C HIS A 6 15.55 -2.07 17.10
N GLN A 7 16.05 -3.30 17.22
CA GLN A 7 17.49 -3.58 17.26
C GLN A 7 17.93 -4.17 15.93
N CYS A 8 19.12 -3.81 15.47
CA CYS A 8 19.69 -4.38 14.27
C CYS A 8 19.89 -5.90 14.46
N PRO A 9 19.31 -6.76 13.61
CA PRO A 9 19.44 -8.21 13.73
C PRO A 9 20.90 -8.70 13.62
N GLN A 10 21.78 -7.91 13.02
CA GLN A 10 23.18 -8.27 12.79
C GLN A 10 24.10 -7.90 13.97
N CYS A 11 23.88 -6.75 14.62
CA CYS A 11 24.81 -6.22 15.62
C CYS A 11 24.17 -5.81 16.95
N GLY A 12 22.84 -5.94 17.10
CA GLY A 12 22.09 -5.56 18.30
C GLY A 12 21.95 -4.05 18.53
N ALA A 13 22.59 -3.21 17.73
CA ALA A 13 22.53 -1.76 17.90
C ALA A 13 21.12 -1.20 17.65
N PRO A 14 20.70 -0.15 18.38
CA PRO A 14 19.38 0.42 18.22
C PRO A 14 19.21 1.07 16.84
N VAL A 15 18.05 0.87 16.22
CA VAL A 15 17.68 1.49 14.95
C VAL A 15 16.30 2.12 15.06
N GLU A 16 16.19 3.35 14.55
CA GLU A 16 14.91 4.04 14.41
C GLU A 16 14.40 3.88 12.98
N LEU A 17 13.16 3.40 12.88
CA LEU A 17 12.50 3.13 11.61
C LEU A 17 11.19 3.93 11.52
N GLN A 18 10.73 4.16 10.30
CA GLN A 18 9.35 4.52 10.04
C GLN A 18 8.53 3.25 9.80
N LYS A 19 7.25 3.26 10.16
CA LYS A 19 6.33 2.11 9.97
C LYS A 19 6.20 1.65 8.51
N THR A 20 6.45 2.56 7.58
CA THR A 20 6.40 2.33 6.14
C THR A 20 7.72 1.86 5.55
N ASP A 21 8.80 1.84 6.35
CA ASP A 21 10.09 1.37 5.87
C ASP A 21 10.02 -0.14 5.60
N ARG A 22 10.56 -0.50 4.45
CA ARG A 22 10.74 -1.84 3.93
C ARG A 22 12.22 -2.20 3.79
N ILE A 23 13.10 -1.21 3.86
CA ILE A 23 14.54 -1.35 3.81
C ILE A 23 15.11 -0.39 4.84
N PHE A 24 16.10 -0.84 5.61
CA PHE A 24 16.89 0.03 6.46
C PHE A 24 18.38 -0.28 6.33
N THR A 25 19.19 0.74 6.59
CA THR A 25 20.64 0.62 6.73
C THR A 25 20.98 0.87 8.19
N CYS A 26 21.67 -0.08 8.83
CA CYS A 26 22.12 0.10 10.21
C CYS A 26 23.22 1.16 10.26
N PRO A 27 23.10 2.25 11.05
CA PRO A 27 24.13 3.27 11.13
C PRO A 27 25.42 2.79 11.83
N PHE A 28 25.38 1.64 12.49
CA PHE A 28 26.52 1.09 13.24
C PHE A 28 27.33 0.10 12.40
N CYS A 29 26.70 -1.00 11.95
CA CYS A 29 27.39 -2.03 11.17
C CYS A 29 27.23 -1.88 9.65
N GLN A 30 26.50 -0.85 9.19
CA GLN A 30 26.24 -0.56 7.77
C GLN A 30 25.51 -1.68 6.99
N VAL A 31 25.07 -2.75 7.67
CA VAL A 31 24.25 -3.78 7.02
C VAL A 31 22.96 -3.16 6.52
N ARG A 32 22.55 -3.54 5.32
CA ARG A 32 21.30 -3.11 4.71
C ARG A 32 20.36 -4.28 4.55
N LEU A 33 19.22 -4.21 5.23
CA LEU A 33 18.27 -5.30 5.39
C LEU A 33 16.90 -4.90 4.89
N PHE A 34 16.25 -5.83 4.19
CA PHE A 34 14.86 -5.75 3.81
C PHE A 34 13.98 -6.27 4.94
N ILE A 35 12.91 -5.55 5.25
CA ILE A 35 11.90 -5.86 6.25
C ILE A 35 10.71 -6.53 5.56
N TYR A 36 10.57 -7.84 5.75
CA TYR A 36 9.53 -8.64 5.15
C TYR A 36 8.62 -9.26 6.23
N GLY A 37 7.32 -9.33 5.96
CA GLY A 37 6.34 -10.04 6.80
C GLY A 37 5.48 -10.96 5.96
N ARG A 38 5.15 -12.16 6.47
CA ARG A 38 4.08 -12.99 5.87
C ARG A 38 2.72 -12.41 6.27
N GLY A 39 2.26 -11.41 5.51
CA GLY A 39 1.01 -10.69 5.77
C GLY A 39 1.23 -9.29 6.37
N PRO A 40 0.20 -8.68 6.98
CA PRO A 40 0.31 -7.39 7.66
C PRO A 40 1.38 -7.44 8.75
N LEU A 41 2.14 -6.35 8.90
CA LEU A 41 3.10 -6.25 9.99
C LEU A 41 2.37 -6.06 11.33
N GLU A 42 2.91 -6.72 12.35
CA GLU A 42 2.38 -6.73 13.71
C GLU A 42 3.27 -5.89 14.61
N PHE A 43 2.63 -4.99 15.36
CA PHE A 43 3.29 -4.08 16.27
C PHE A 43 2.63 -4.11 17.64
N PHE A 44 3.35 -3.78 18.70
CA PHE A 44 2.76 -3.55 20.02
C PHE A 44 3.19 -2.20 20.59
N ILE A 45 2.38 -1.69 21.50
CA ILE A 45 2.72 -0.55 22.35
C ILE A 45 3.25 -1.12 23.67
N PRO A 46 4.44 -0.73 24.14
CA PRO A 46 4.95 -1.23 25.42
C PRO A 46 4.09 -0.69 26.58
N PRO A 47 3.84 -1.49 27.63
CA PRO A 47 3.16 -1.01 28.83
C PRO A 47 3.95 0.12 29.49
N ARG A 48 3.26 1.11 30.06
CA ARG A 48 3.86 2.23 30.79
C ARG A 48 3.77 2.08 32.30
N ILE A 49 2.94 1.16 32.76
CA ILE A 49 2.74 0.85 34.17
C ILE A 49 3.01 -0.63 34.40
N SER A 50 3.25 -1.00 35.65
CA SER A 50 3.24 -2.39 36.11
C SER A 50 1.98 -2.64 36.92
N SER A 51 1.44 -3.85 36.83
CA SER A 51 0.26 -4.29 37.57
C SER A 51 0.41 -5.78 37.89
N PRO A 52 -0.12 -6.28 39.02
CA PRO A 52 -0.04 -7.70 39.39
C PRO A 52 -0.87 -8.62 38.46
N GLY A 53 -1.68 -8.06 37.56
CA GLY A 53 -2.45 -8.83 36.59
C GLY A 53 -1.59 -9.51 35.52
N THR A 54 -2.21 -10.40 34.74
CA THR A 54 -1.57 -10.99 33.55
C THR A 54 -1.49 -9.95 32.43
N LEU A 55 -0.31 -9.70 31.86
CA LEU A 55 -0.14 -8.81 30.72
C LEU A 55 -0.75 -9.44 29.46
N VAL A 56 -1.74 -8.76 28.87
CA VAL A 56 -2.46 -9.18 27.68
C VAL A 56 -2.43 -8.06 26.64
N TYR A 57 -2.28 -8.43 25.38
CA TYR A 57 -2.18 -7.53 24.24
C TYR A 57 -3.42 -7.63 23.37
N MET A 58 -4.19 -6.55 23.34
CA MET A 58 -5.46 -6.47 22.61
C MET A 58 -5.23 -5.96 21.18
N PRO A 59 -5.66 -6.70 20.13
CA PRO A 59 -5.37 -6.35 18.75
C PRO A 59 -6.29 -5.27 18.20
N TYR A 60 -5.70 -4.31 17.48
CA TYR A 60 -6.38 -3.30 16.70
C TYR A 60 -5.84 -3.32 15.27
N TRP A 61 -6.71 -3.50 14.30
CA TRP A 61 -6.34 -3.25 12.92
C TRP A 61 -6.20 -1.75 12.71
N ARG A 62 -5.10 -1.31 12.11
CA ARG A 62 -4.92 0.06 11.63
C ARG A 62 -4.82 0.06 10.12
N LEU A 63 -5.57 0.94 9.49
CA LEU A 63 -5.52 1.21 8.06
C LEU A 63 -5.12 2.67 7.85
N ARG A 64 -3.98 2.88 7.17
CA ARG A 64 -3.50 4.22 6.78
C ARG A 64 -3.22 4.29 5.30
N GLY A 65 -3.99 5.08 4.54
CA GLY A 65 -3.85 5.17 3.09
C GLY A 65 -4.92 6.03 2.44
N ASN A 66 -5.03 5.93 1.12
CA ASN A 66 -6.07 6.60 0.35
C ASN A 66 -7.24 5.64 0.13
N VAL A 67 -8.45 6.13 0.37
CA VAL A 67 -9.68 5.47 -0.06
C VAL A 67 -10.25 6.25 -1.24
N PHE A 68 -10.58 5.54 -2.30
CA PHE A 68 -11.29 6.06 -3.46
C PHE A 68 -12.68 5.42 -3.49
N VAL A 69 -13.69 6.22 -3.75
CA VAL A 69 -15.08 5.79 -3.85
C VAL A 69 -15.62 6.23 -5.19
N LEU A 70 -16.02 5.26 -6.02
CA LEU A 70 -16.74 5.50 -7.25
C LEU A 70 -18.23 5.23 -7.01
N THR A 71 -19.06 6.20 -7.38
CA THR A 71 -20.51 6.08 -7.45
C THR A 71 -21.00 6.35 -8.87
N ALA A 72 -22.31 6.28 -9.10
CA ALA A 72 -22.91 6.58 -10.40
C ALA A 72 -22.69 8.03 -10.84
N SER A 73 -22.51 8.96 -9.90
CA SER A 73 -22.43 10.40 -10.17
C SER A 73 -21.02 10.97 -10.08
N ARG A 74 -20.15 10.40 -9.24
CA ARG A 74 -18.83 10.99 -8.94
C ARG A 74 -17.78 9.97 -8.52
N THR A 75 -16.53 10.39 -8.59
CA THR A 75 -15.40 9.73 -7.95
C THR A 75 -14.90 10.64 -6.84
N GLN A 76 -14.91 10.16 -5.60
CA GLN A 76 -14.41 10.87 -4.43
C GLN A 76 -13.20 10.13 -3.87
N HIS A 77 -12.39 10.85 -3.10
CA HIS A 77 -11.27 10.26 -2.40
C HIS A 77 -11.13 10.88 -1.01
N LYS A 78 -10.55 10.12 -0.08
CA LYS A 78 -10.16 10.62 1.24
C LYS A 78 -8.89 9.95 1.70
N ILE A 79 -8.11 10.66 2.52
CA ILE A 79 -7.02 10.06 3.27
C ILE A 79 -7.63 9.49 4.56
N LEU A 80 -7.30 8.25 4.86
CA LEU A 80 -7.74 7.54 6.04
C LEU A 80 -6.51 7.20 6.91
N ASP A 81 -6.62 7.45 8.21
CA ASP A 81 -5.75 6.87 9.23
C ASP A 81 -6.63 6.52 10.43
N SER A 82 -7.10 5.27 10.44
CA SER A 82 -8.06 4.79 11.43
C SER A 82 -7.63 3.45 12.00
N SER A 83 -7.97 3.23 13.26
CA SER A 83 -7.81 1.93 13.92
C SER A 83 -9.15 1.44 14.44
N LEU A 84 -9.43 0.15 14.31
CA LEU A 84 -10.58 -0.50 14.93
C LEU A 84 -10.13 -1.74 15.69
N LEU A 85 -10.80 -1.99 16.80
CA LEU A 85 -10.64 -3.20 17.59
C LEU A 85 -10.90 -4.44 16.73
N ALA A 86 -10.00 -5.42 16.81
CA ALA A 86 -10.04 -6.62 15.97
C ALA A 86 -10.71 -7.83 16.65
N VAL A 87 -11.23 -7.66 17.86
CA VAL A 87 -11.86 -8.68 18.70
C VAL A 87 -13.26 -8.21 19.09
N LYS A 88 -14.21 -9.14 19.21
CA LYS A 88 -15.57 -8.84 19.66
C LYS A 88 -15.60 -8.75 21.19
N THR A 89 -15.57 -7.53 21.72
CA THR A 89 -15.70 -7.22 23.15
C THR A 89 -16.24 -5.79 23.30
N ASN A 90 -16.96 -5.53 24.38
CA ASN A 90 -17.43 -4.19 24.74
C ASN A 90 -16.61 -3.59 25.90
N SER A 91 -15.61 -4.31 26.40
CA SER A 91 -14.87 -3.98 27.61
C SER A 91 -13.66 -3.10 27.38
N VAL A 92 -13.31 -2.80 26.13
CA VAL A 92 -12.16 -1.96 25.75
C VAL A 92 -12.58 -0.91 24.73
N LEU A 93 -11.74 0.12 24.56
CA LEU A 93 -12.02 1.19 23.61
C LEU A 93 -12.11 0.64 22.18
N PRO A 94 -13.07 1.09 21.35
CA PRO A 94 -13.26 0.59 19.99
C PRO A 94 -12.14 1.02 19.03
N THR A 95 -11.35 2.04 19.39
CA THR A 95 -10.24 2.57 18.58
C THR A 95 -9.04 2.91 19.47
N LEU A 96 -7.85 2.94 18.89
CA LEU A 96 -6.64 3.45 19.56
C LEU A 96 -6.59 4.99 19.61
N GLY A 97 -7.48 5.68 18.89
CA GLY A 97 -7.41 7.14 18.72
C GLY A 97 -6.01 7.60 18.30
N LEU A 98 -5.50 8.62 19.00
CA LEU A 98 -4.17 9.19 18.74
C LEU A 98 -3.01 8.32 19.23
N ARG A 99 -3.25 7.26 20.02
CA ARG A 99 -2.18 6.39 20.58
C ARG A 99 -1.36 5.76 19.47
N ALA A 100 -2.02 5.31 18.41
CA ALA A 100 -1.36 4.73 17.24
C ALA A 100 -0.42 5.72 16.53
N GLN A 101 -0.62 7.03 16.68
CA GLN A 101 0.18 8.09 16.07
C GLN A 101 1.25 8.65 17.03
N ALA A 102 0.92 8.81 18.31
CA ALA A 102 1.72 9.51 19.31
C ALA A 102 2.71 8.62 20.09
N MET A 103 2.58 7.29 19.99
CA MET A 103 3.41 6.35 20.76
C MET A 103 4.44 5.65 19.87
N THR A 104 5.61 5.39 20.44
CA THR A 104 6.63 4.51 19.86
C THR A 104 6.08 3.10 19.79
N LEU A 105 6.15 2.48 18.61
CA LEU A 105 5.79 1.08 18.43
C LEU A 105 7.03 0.20 18.38
N HIS A 106 6.83 -1.08 18.68
CA HIS A 106 7.81 -2.15 18.55
C HIS A 106 7.21 -3.28 17.71
N PHE A 107 8.05 -4.02 16.98
CA PHE A 107 7.60 -5.23 16.31
C PHE A 107 7.20 -6.30 17.32
N VAL A 108 6.17 -7.08 17.01
CA VAL A 108 5.91 -8.31 17.76
C VAL A 108 6.95 -9.35 17.35
N GLU A 109 7.74 -9.80 18.33
CA GLU A 109 8.75 -10.85 18.20
C GLU A 109 8.39 -12.06 19.06
N PRO A 110 8.87 -13.29 18.74
CA PRO A 110 8.55 -14.48 19.53
C PRO A 110 8.96 -14.41 21.01
N THR A 111 9.92 -13.53 21.33
CA THR A 111 10.42 -13.27 22.68
C THR A 111 9.64 -12.19 23.41
N THR A 112 8.64 -11.56 22.78
CA THR A 112 7.85 -10.48 23.40
C THR A 112 7.05 -11.04 24.58
N PRO A 113 7.22 -10.51 25.81
CA PRO A 113 6.53 -11.03 26.99
C PRO A 113 5.04 -10.69 26.95
N GLY A 114 4.21 -11.52 27.58
CA GLY A 114 2.76 -11.35 27.67
C GLY A 114 1.99 -12.20 26.67
N SER A 115 0.67 -12.15 26.76
CA SER A 115 -0.23 -12.93 25.90
C SER A 115 -0.93 -12.06 24.86
N PHE A 116 -0.97 -12.50 23.62
CA PHE A 116 -1.56 -11.79 22.48
C PHE A 116 -2.90 -12.41 22.13
N VAL A 117 -3.94 -11.57 22.04
CA VAL A 117 -5.28 -12.02 21.66
C VAL A 117 -5.37 -12.14 20.14
N GLN A 118 -5.83 -13.29 19.64
CA GLN A 118 -6.05 -13.46 18.21
C GLN A 118 -7.22 -12.61 17.70
N PRO A 119 -7.09 -11.93 16.53
CA PRO A 119 -8.20 -11.22 15.90
C PRO A 119 -9.38 -12.12 15.53
N ASP A 120 -10.60 -11.72 15.90
CA ASP A 120 -11.85 -12.35 15.44
C ASP A 120 -12.26 -11.87 14.03
N LEU A 121 -11.83 -10.66 13.67
CA LEU A 121 -12.22 -9.98 12.45
C LEU A 121 -11.07 -10.03 11.44
N SER A 122 -11.37 -10.53 10.24
CA SER A 122 -10.42 -10.45 9.13
C SER A 122 -10.27 -9.00 8.65
N SER A 123 -9.12 -8.70 8.05
CA SER A 123 -8.85 -7.40 7.46
C SER A 123 -9.82 -7.00 6.34
N ALA A 124 -10.43 -7.97 5.65
CA ALA A 124 -11.45 -7.72 4.64
C ALA A 124 -12.75 -7.17 5.27
N ILE A 125 -13.18 -7.75 6.39
CA ILE A 125 -14.36 -7.27 7.14
C ILE A 125 -14.10 -5.86 7.69
N LEU A 126 -12.89 -5.60 8.19
CA LEU A 126 -12.46 -4.28 8.61
C LEU A 126 -12.56 -3.24 7.47
N LYS A 127 -11.98 -3.55 6.30
CA LYS A 127 -12.06 -2.66 5.13
C LYS A 127 -13.52 -2.38 4.77
N ALA A 128 -14.42 -3.35 4.87
CA ALA A 128 -15.85 -3.12 4.62
C ALA A 128 -16.51 -2.23 5.69
N GLN A 129 -16.13 -2.37 6.96
CA GLN A 129 -16.65 -1.56 8.07
C GLN A 129 -16.14 -0.12 8.03
N LEU A 130 -14.84 0.08 7.75
CA LEU A 130 -14.22 1.40 7.77
C LEU A 130 -14.93 2.39 6.85
N VAL A 131 -15.27 2.01 5.60
CA VAL A 131 -15.98 2.90 4.65
C VAL A 131 -17.29 3.43 5.22
N LYS A 132 -18.00 2.66 6.07
CA LYS A 132 -19.28 3.08 6.66
C LYS A 132 -19.09 4.23 7.64
N PHE A 133 -17.92 4.32 8.29
CA PHE A 133 -17.64 5.30 9.32
C PHE A 133 -16.84 6.50 8.81
N ILE A 134 -16.56 6.62 7.50
CA ILE A 134 -15.78 7.74 6.97
C ILE A 134 -16.72 8.94 6.71
N PRO A 135 -16.58 10.06 7.45
CA PRO A 135 -17.41 11.23 7.24
C PRO A 135 -17.26 11.79 5.83
N GLY A 136 -18.35 12.12 5.15
CA GLY A 136 -18.34 12.65 3.77
C GLY A 136 -18.20 11.59 2.67
N LEU A 137 -17.99 10.33 3.03
CA LEU A 137 -18.14 9.16 2.13
C LEU A 137 -19.29 8.24 2.58
N ASP A 138 -19.98 8.62 3.66
CA ASP A 138 -21.23 7.99 4.07
C ASP A 138 -22.32 8.35 3.05
N LEU A 139 -22.77 7.34 2.33
CA LEU A 139 -23.80 7.44 1.30
C LEU A 139 -24.83 6.35 1.59
N PRO A 140 -25.76 6.62 2.53
CA PRO A 140 -26.80 5.68 2.89
C PRO A 140 -27.57 5.30 1.62
N ASN A 141 -27.66 4.00 1.34
CA ASN A 141 -28.38 3.40 0.21
C ASN A 141 -27.81 3.64 -1.21
N GLU A 142 -26.67 4.31 -1.38
CA GLU A 142 -26.02 4.40 -2.69
C GLU A 142 -25.04 3.23 -2.90
N LYS A 143 -25.22 2.51 -4.01
CA LYS A 143 -24.27 1.50 -4.46
C LYS A 143 -22.93 2.17 -4.76
N ARG A 144 -21.82 1.55 -4.34
CA ARG A 144 -20.46 2.10 -4.50
C ARG A 144 -19.42 1.03 -4.76
N LEU A 145 -18.35 1.44 -5.46
CA LEU A 145 -17.12 0.66 -5.62
C LEU A 145 -16.01 1.38 -4.87
N VAL A 146 -15.24 0.63 -4.07
CA VAL A 146 -14.22 1.19 -3.18
C VAL A 146 -12.86 0.61 -3.55
N ALA A 147 -11.85 1.47 -3.59
CA ALA A 147 -10.46 1.07 -3.77
C ALA A 147 -9.59 1.69 -2.66
N TYR A 148 -8.80 0.86 -2.01
CA TYR A 148 -7.79 1.26 -1.03
C TYR A 148 -6.41 1.22 -1.68
N ILE A 149 -5.74 2.38 -1.73
CA ILE A 149 -4.47 2.55 -2.42
C ILE A 149 -3.48 3.30 -1.53
N GLY A 150 -2.23 2.88 -1.55
CA GLY A 150 -1.18 3.32 -0.64
C GLY A 150 -1.45 2.93 0.79
N ASP A 151 -2.34 1.97 1.03
CA ASP A 151 -2.74 1.56 2.36
C ASP A 151 -1.67 0.71 3.04
N SER A 152 -1.30 1.13 4.25
CA SER A 152 -0.56 0.30 5.18
C SER A 152 -1.56 -0.30 6.15
N LEU A 153 -1.95 -1.54 5.90
CA LEU A 153 -2.66 -2.35 6.88
C LEU A 153 -1.64 -2.96 7.86
N SER A 154 -1.86 -2.74 9.15
CA SER A 154 -1.04 -3.29 10.23
C SER A 154 -1.90 -3.71 11.40
N LEU A 155 -1.44 -4.67 12.19
CA LEU A 155 -2.03 -5.01 13.47
C LEU A 155 -1.25 -4.31 14.58
N ILE A 156 -1.92 -3.55 15.44
CA ILE A 156 -1.32 -2.88 16.59
C ILE A 156 -1.95 -3.44 17.86
N PHE A 157 -1.11 -3.95 18.74
CA PHE A 157 -1.50 -4.51 20.02
C PHE A 157 -1.37 -3.49 21.15
N GLN A 158 -2.47 -3.22 21.84
CA GLN A 158 -2.49 -2.36 23.03
C GLN A 158 -2.27 -3.21 24.30
N PRO A 159 -1.38 -2.79 25.22
CA PRO A 159 -1.13 -3.51 26.45
C PRO A 159 -2.28 -3.28 27.44
N LEU A 160 -2.78 -4.36 28.03
CA LEU A 160 -3.78 -4.39 29.08
C LEU A 160 -3.29 -5.36 30.18
N TYR A 161 -3.77 -5.19 31.40
CA TYR A 161 -3.61 -6.16 32.46
C TYR A 161 -4.95 -6.81 32.79
N ALA A 162 -5.00 -8.14 32.77
CA ALA A 162 -6.14 -8.91 33.23
C ALA A 162 -5.96 -9.19 34.73
N LEU A 163 -6.77 -8.55 35.57
CA LEU A 163 -6.75 -8.65 37.03
C LEU A 163 -8.18 -8.68 37.56
N GLU A 164 -8.49 -9.60 38.49
CA GLU A 164 -9.77 -9.63 39.21
C GLU A 164 -11.01 -9.48 38.30
N GLN A 165 -11.04 -10.22 37.19
CA GLN A 165 -12.10 -10.21 36.16
C GLN A 165 -12.29 -8.87 35.42
N HIS A 166 -11.33 -7.95 35.46
CA HIS A 166 -11.37 -6.70 34.71
C HIS A 166 -10.13 -6.53 33.85
N PHE A 167 -10.27 -5.75 32.78
CA PHE A 167 -9.13 -5.22 32.04
C PHE A 167 -8.70 -3.88 32.63
N ILE A 168 -7.41 -3.72 32.85
CA ILE A 168 -6.77 -2.46 33.24
C ILE A 168 -5.94 -1.98 32.05
N ASP A 169 -6.07 -0.71 31.67
CA ASP A 169 -5.27 -0.12 30.59
C ASP A 169 -3.79 -0.07 30.99
N GLY A 170 -2.94 -0.84 30.29
CA GLY A 170 -1.49 -0.92 30.57
C GLY A 170 -0.73 0.37 30.25
N LEU A 171 -1.41 1.39 29.69
CA LEU A 171 -0.85 2.71 29.43
C LEU A 171 -1.18 3.73 30.52
N THR A 172 -2.35 3.61 31.15
CA THR A 172 -2.90 4.65 32.04
C THR A 172 -3.24 4.14 33.45
N GLY A 173 -3.33 2.82 33.65
CA GLY A 173 -3.79 2.21 34.90
C GLY A 173 -5.30 2.28 35.12
N LYS A 174 -6.07 2.84 34.17
CA LYS A 174 -7.51 2.94 34.29
C LYS A 174 -8.17 1.56 34.15
N ILE A 175 -9.08 1.24 35.06
CA ILE A 175 -9.98 0.09 34.92
C ILE A 175 -10.92 0.36 33.72
N LEU A 176 -10.97 -0.60 32.80
CA LEU A 176 -11.83 -0.58 31.62
C LEU A 176 -13.11 -1.36 31.95
N GLY A 177 -13.45 -2.39 31.18
CA GLY A 177 -14.59 -3.27 31.43
C GLY A 177 -14.20 -4.65 31.98
N PRO A 178 -15.20 -5.52 32.17
CA PRO A 178 -14.97 -6.90 32.59
C PRO A 178 -14.18 -7.69 31.55
N MET A 179 -13.45 -8.71 31.98
CA MET A 179 -12.73 -9.61 31.09
C MET A 179 -13.72 -10.55 30.38
N ASP A 180 -14.23 -10.12 29.23
CA ASP A 180 -15.24 -10.79 28.40
C ASP A 180 -14.64 -11.50 27.17
N VAL A 181 -13.33 -11.75 27.19
CA VAL A 181 -12.60 -12.46 26.13
C VAL A 181 -12.09 -13.79 26.66
N ASP A 182 -12.40 -14.87 25.94
CA ASP A 182 -11.96 -16.22 26.29
C ASP A 182 -10.43 -16.31 26.36
N ARG A 183 -9.93 -16.84 27.49
CA ARG A 183 -8.49 -17.04 27.71
C ARG A 183 -7.86 -18.00 26.70
N GLU A 184 -8.64 -18.85 26.04
CA GLU A 184 -8.17 -19.73 24.97
C GLU A 184 -7.66 -18.97 23.73
N LYS A 185 -8.12 -17.72 23.54
CA LYS A 185 -7.63 -16.83 22.47
C LYS A 185 -6.30 -16.18 22.81
N PHE A 186 -5.75 -16.42 24.01
CA PHE A 186 -4.52 -15.81 24.48
C PHE A 186 -3.36 -16.71 24.09
N HIS A 187 -2.47 -16.19 23.26
CA HIS A 187 -1.32 -16.96 22.78
C HIS A 187 -0.01 -16.23 23.10
N PRO A 188 1.10 -16.95 23.27
CA PRO A 188 2.41 -16.32 23.26
C PRO A 188 2.63 -15.51 21.98
N ALA A 189 3.52 -14.52 22.06
CA ALA A 189 3.90 -13.75 20.89
C ALA A 189 4.41 -14.67 19.77
N SER A 190 4.01 -14.37 18.54
CA SER A 190 4.55 -15.00 17.34
C SER A 190 4.95 -13.92 16.35
N SER A 191 5.81 -14.23 15.39
CA SER A 191 6.22 -13.24 14.41
C SER A 191 6.35 -13.83 13.02
N SER A 192 5.73 -13.14 12.07
CA SER A 192 5.91 -13.36 10.64
C SER A 192 7.05 -12.51 10.06
N LEU A 193 7.70 -11.67 10.90
CA LEU A 193 8.76 -10.76 10.54
C LEU A 193 10.04 -11.51 10.16
N ARG A 194 10.66 -11.06 9.08
CA ARG A 194 11.93 -11.53 8.56
C ARG A 194 12.75 -10.34 8.10
N PHE A 195 14.05 -10.40 8.42
CA PHE A 195 15.04 -9.49 7.88
C PHE A 195 15.89 -10.25 6.87
N VAL A 196 15.95 -9.75 5.64
CA VAL A 196 16.65 -10.40 4.54
C VAL A 196 17.74 -9.47 4.04
N SER A 197 18.95 -9.99 3.79
CA SER A 197 20.03 -9.20 3.22
C SER A 197 19.65 -8.60 1.87
N THR A 198 20.01 -7.33 1.63
CA THR A 198 19.78 -6.68 0.34
C THR A 198 20.85 -7.06 -0.70
N LEU A 199 21.15 -8.35 -0.82
CA LEU A 199 22.09 -8.90 -1.81
C LEU A 199 21.32 -9.50 -2.98
N CYS A 200 21.85 -9.32 -4.19
CA CYS A 200 21.25 -9.81 -5.42
C CYS A 200 21.33 -11.34 -5.48
N PRO A 201 20.21 -12.08 -5.52
CA PRO A 201 20.23 -13.55 -5.55
C PRO A 201 20.97 -14.13 -6.77
N LYS A 202 21.07 -13.37 -7.87
CA LYS A 202 21.77 -13.78 -9.09
C LYS A 202 23.29 -13.60 -9.06
N CYS A 203 23.82 -12.56 -8.42
CA CYS A 203 25.25 -12.22 -8.55
C CYS A 203 25.94 -11.78 -7.25
N GLY A 204 25.22 -11.74 -6.12
CA GLY A 204 25.76 -11.37 -4.82
C GLY A 204 26.00 -9.88 -4.59
N TRP A 205 25.87 -9.02 -5.61
CA TRP A 205 26.04 -7.57 -5.44
C TRP A 205 24.89 -6.93 -4.64
N ASP A 206 25.16 -5.83 -3.96
CA ASP A 206 24.16 -5.01 -3.29
C ASP A 206 23.02 -4.56 -4.23
N LEU A 207 21.80 -4.85 -3.81
CA LEU A 207 20.58 -4.33 -4.41
C LEU A 207 20.36 -2.87 -3.99
N GLN A 208 19.92 -2.03 -4.92
CA GLN A 208 19.66 -0.60 -4.70
C GLN A 208 18.16 -0.31 -4.57
N GLY A 209 17.79 0.57 -3.64
CA GLY A 209 16.40 0.96 -3.40
C GLY A 209 16.23 1.94 -2.23
N HIS A 210 15.18 2.75 -2.27
CA HIS A 210 14.83 3.65 -1.16
C HIS A 210 14.22 2.89 0.03
N SER A 211 14.16 3.48 1.23
CA SER A 211 13.66 2.82 2.45
C SER A 211 12.25 2.23 2.30
N GLN A 212 11.37 2.89 1.54
CA GLN A 212 9.99 2.44 1.29
C GLN A 212 9.83 1.57 0.04
N SER A 213 10.93 1.24 -0.66
CA SER A 213 10.86 0.53 -1.94
C SER A 213 10.49 -0.93 -1.75
N LEU A 214 9.52 -1.39 -2.53
CA LEU A 214 9.09 -2.79 -2.63
C LEU A 214 9.92 -3.56 -3.66
N VAL A 215 10.47 -2.84 -4.64
CA VAL A 215 11.32 -3.38 -5.70
C VAL A 215 12.72 -2.76 -5.58
N GLN A 216 13.74 -3.59 -5.73
CA GLN A 216 15.14 -3.18 -5.72
C GLN A 216 15.81 -3.54 -7.04
N THR A 217 16.88 -2.85 -7.40
CA THR A 217 17.60 -3.04 -8.67
C THR A 217 19.05 -3.43 -8.41
N CYS A 218 19.61 -4.32 -9.22
CA CYS A 218 21.03 -4.64 -9.19
C CYS A 218 21.74 -3.87 -10.30
N SER A 219 22.66 -2.97 -9.96
CA SER A 219 23.42 -2.21 -10.94
C SER A 219 24.47 -3.04 -11.68
N HIS A 220 24.84 -4.22 -11.18
CA HIS A 220 25.85 -5.08 -11.77
C HIS A 220 25.30 -6.01 -12.86
N CYS A 221 24.23 -6.76 -12.55
CA CYS A 221 23.63 -7.69 -13.49
C CYS A 221 22.28 -7.22 -14.08
N GLU A 222 21.91 -5.96 -13.82
CA GLU A 222 20.73 -5.28 -14.35
C GLU A 222 19.39 -5.99 -14.10
N THR A 223 19.29 -6.72 -12.99
CA THR A 223 18.05 -7.41 -12.58
C THR A 223 17.26 -6.64 -11.54
N THR A 224 15.96 -6.92 -11.41
CA THR A 224 15.11 -6.30 -10.38
C THR A 224 14.38 -7.33 -9.53
N TRP A 225 14.25 -7.02 -8.24
CA TRP A 225 13.83 -7.98 -7.23
C TRP A 225 12.80 -7.38 -6.29
N GLU A 226 11.67 -8.06 -6.12
CA GLU A 226 10.71 -7.85 -5.03
C GLU A 226 11.16 -8.72 -3.84
N ALA A 227 10.98 -8.23 -2.62
CA ALA A 227 11.28 -9.08 -1.46
C ALA A 227 10.34 -10.28 -1.38
N GLY A 228 10.86 -11.38 -0.86
CA GLY A 228 10.13 -12.62 -0.77
C GLY A 228 10.74 -13.56 0.26
N PRO A 229 10.07 -14.69 0.55
CA PRO A 229 10.47 -15.62 1.60
C PRO A 229 11.84 -16.27 1.35
N ASN A 230 12.28 -16.40 0.09
CA ASN A 230 13.51 -17.09 -0.31
C ASN A 230 14.43 -16.15 -1.10
N GLN A 231 15.02 -15.14 -0.44
CA GLN A 231 15.95 -14.16 -1.02
C GLN A 231 15.38 -13.15 -2.03
N GLY A 232 14.12 -13.31 -2.43
CA GLY A 232 13.40 -12.36 -3.30
C GLY A 232 12.79 -13.04 -4.53
N LYS A 233 11.91 -12.33 -5.22
CA LYS A 233 11.32 -12.75 -6.49
C LYS A 233 11.75 -11.77 -7.57
N GLU A 234 12.32 -12.29 -8.65
CA GLU A 234 12.65 -11.47 -9.81
C GLU A 234 11.38 -10.86 -10.41
N VAL A 235 11.45 -9.56 -10.71
CA VAL A 235 10.37 -8.79 -11.32
C VAL A 235 10.78 -8.42 -12.73
N GLN A 236 9.88 -8.64 -13.69
CA GLN A 236 10.08 -8.13 -15.04
C GLN A 236 9.81 -6.63 -15.05
N VAL A 237 10.82 -5.88 -15.48
CA VAL A 237 10.77 -4.43 -15.64
C VAL A 237 11.07 -4.06 -17.08
N CYS A 238 10.42 -3.02 -17.58
CA CYS A 238 10.85 -2.34 -18.79
C CYS A 238 10.87 -0.83 -18.59
N PHE A 239 11.64 -0.15 -19.42
CA PHE A 239 11.85 1.30 -19.40
C PHE A 239 11.35 1.86 -20.73
N ARG A 240 10.48 2.86 -20.68
CA ARG A 240 10.04 3.56 -21.88
C ARG A 240 11.18 4.45 -22.37
N THR A 241 11.41 4.47 -23.68
CA THR A 241 12.38 5.37 -24.30
C THR A 241 11.77 6.76 -24.45
N SER A 242 12.63 7.78 -24.48
CA SER A 242 12.24 9.15 -24.79
C SER A 242 13.23 9.74 -25.79
N VAL A 243 12.75 10.70 -26.59
CA VAL A 243 13.61 11.47 -27.51
C VAL A 243 14.54 12.40 -26.72
N SER A 244 14.09 12.91 -25.58
CA SER A 244 14.89 13.73 -24.67
C SER A 244 15.63 12.88 -23.64
N SER A 245 16.81 13.34 -23.19
CA SER A 245 17.53 12.72 -22.07
C SER A 245 16.71 12.81 -20.78
N PRO A 246 16.29 11.70 -20.17
CA PRO A 246 15.47 11.72 -18.96
C PRO A 246 16.31 12.03 -17.72
N ASP A 247 15.72 12.77 -16.78
CA ASP A 247 16.32 13.08 -15.47
C ASP A 247 15.78 12.18 -14.36
N LEU A 248 14.58 11.62 -14.55
CA LEU A 248 13.92 10.75 -13.59
C LEU A 248 13.03 9.75 -14.33
N TYR A 249 12.97 8.52 -13.82
CA TYR A 249 11.97 7.54 -14.23
C TYR A 249 10.94 7.31 -13.12
N LEU A 250 9.65 7.39 -13.46
CA LEU A 250 8.55 7.09 -12.54
C LEU A 250 7.96 5.71 -12.83
N PRO A 251 7.71 4.86 -11.81
CA PRO A 251 7.23 3.50 -12.01
C PRO A 251 5.70 3.42 -12.13
N PHE A 252 5.23 2.57 -13.02
CA PHE A 252 3.82 2.26 -13.27
C PHE A 252 3.66 0.74 -13.41
N TRP A 253 2.59 0.20 -12.83
CA TRP A 253 2.14 -1.15 -13.13
C TRP A 253 1.37 -1.13 -14.45
N ASN A 254 1.85 -1.89 -15.44
CA ASN A 254 1.06 -2.23 -16.63
C ASN A 254 0.21 -3.46 -16.32
N VAL A 255 -1.09 -3.26 -16.26
CA VAL A 255 -2.06 -4.19 -15.69
C VAL A 255 -2.92 -4.80 -16.80
N HIS A 256 -2.79 -6.12 -16.95
CA HIS A 256 -3.63 -6.94 -17.81
C HIS A 256 -4.75 -7.56 -16.97
N PHE A 257 -5.96 -7.51 -17.49
CA PHE A 257 -7.16 -7.92 -16.78
C PHE A 257 -8.11 -8.66 -17.72
N ALA A 258 -9.08 -9.36 -17.13
CA ALA A 258 -10.19 -9.95 -17.85
C ALA A 258 -11.50 -9.40 -17.28
N THR A 259 -12.50 -9.19 -18.13
CA THR A 259 -13.82 -8.72 -17.70
C THR A 259 -14.88 -9.80 -17.91
N THR A 260 -15.86 -9.81 -17.01
CA THR A 260 -17.07 -10.64 -17.09
C THR A 260 -18.28 -9.74 -16.83
N GLY A 261 -19.37 -9.91 -17.57
CA GLY A 261 -20.57 -9.06 -17.47
C GLY A 261 -20.52 -7.77 -18.31
N PHE A 262 -19.34 -7.38 -18.82
CA PHE A 262 -19.19 -6.31 -19.82
C PHE A 262 -17.92 -6.51 -20.65
N THR A 263 -17.85 -5.88 -21.82
CA THR A 263 -16.71 -5.97 -22.74
C THR A 263 -15.73 -4.84 -22.49
N LEU A 264 -14.49 -5.19 -22.17
CA LEU A 264 -13.33 -4.30 -22.19
C LEU A 264 -12.07 -5.15 -22.45
N LYS A 265 -11.72 -5.34 -23.72
CA LYS A 265 -10.53 -6.08 -24.14
C LYS A 265 -9.59 -5.22 -24.96
N THR A 266 -10.14 -4.33 -25.78
CA THR A 266 -9.43 -3.54 -26.78
C THR A 266 -9.59 -2.05 -26.53
N TRP A 267 -8.82 -1.24 -27.24
CA TRP A 267 -8.98 0.21 -27.25
C TRP A 267 -10.36 0.66 -27.72
N SER A 268 -10.91 0.00 -28.75
CA SER A 268 -12.27 0.28 -29.22
C SER A 268 -13.31 0.01 -28.13
N ASP A 269 -13.15 -1.08 -27.37
CA ASP A 269 -14.03 -1.38 -26.25
C ASP A 269 -13.96 -0.31 -25.16
N LEU A 270 -12.75 0.21 -24.86
CA LEU A 270 -12.59 1.30 -23.90
C LEU A 270 -13.38 2.53 -24.36
N ILE A 271 -13.17 2.97 -25.61
CA ILE A 271 -13.83 4.17 -26.16
C ILE A 271 -15.34 4.02 -26.08
N GLN A 272 -15.88 2.88 -26.49
CA GLN A 272 -17.32 2.59 -26.44
C GLN A 272 -17.85 2.53 -24.99
N LEU A 273 -17.13 1.85 -24.10
CA LEU A 273 -17.54 1.65 -22.72
C LEU A 273 -17.55 2.96 -21.92
N THR A 274 -16.57 3.83 -22.17
CA THR A 274 -16.38 5.09 -21.42
C THR A 274 -17.01 6.30 -22.11
N ASN A 275 -17.39 6.18 -23.38
CA ASN A 275 -17.82 7.29 -24.24
C ASN A 275 -16.74 8.38 -24.35
N LEU A 276 -15.50 7.96 -24.60
CA LEU A 276 -14.39 8.90 -24.81
C LEU A 276 -14.60 9.69 -26.11
N PRO A 277 -14.29 11.01 -26.14
CA PRO A 277 -14.36 11.83 -27.34
C PRO A 277 -13.17 11.54 -28.27
N LYS A 278 -13.03 10.30 -28.72
CA LYS A 278 -11.96 9.82 -29.59
C LYS A 278 -12.56 8.97 -30.71
N VAL A 279 -12.20 9.29 -31.95
CA VAL A 279 -12.67 8.54 -33.13
C VAL A 279 -11.97 7.17 -33.15
N PRO A 280 -12.71 6.05 -33.10
CA PRO A 280 -12.12 4.71 -33.19
C PRO A 280 -11.34 4.55 -34.50
N GLN A 281 -10.12 4.02 -34.41
CA GLN A 281 -9.26 3.70 -35.56
C GLN A 281 -9.17 2.18 -35.73
N PRO A 282 -8.90 1.65 -36.95
CA PRO A 282 -8.86 0.20 -37.19
C PRO A 282 -7.89 -0.55 -36.26
N TRP A 283 -6.71 0.02 -35.99
CA TRP A 283 -5.74 -0.57 -35.06
C TRP A 283 -6.28 -0.72 -33.63
N MET A 284 -7.22 0.14 -33.21
CA MET A 284 -7.81 0.10 -31.86
C MET A 284 -8.72 -1.11 -31.65
N ALA A 285 -9.28 -1.68 -32.72
CA ALA A 285 -10.16 -2.84 -32.64
C ALA A 285 -9.39 -4.15 -32.38
N VAL A 286 -8.09 -4.18 -32.69
CA VAL A 286 -7.24 -5.37 -32.53
C VAL A 286 -6.20 -5.21 -31.43
N THR A 287 -5.92 -3.97 -31.00
CA THR A 287 -4.92 -3.69 -29.96
C THR A 287 -5.53 -3.90 -28.57
N PRO A 288 -5.00 -4.83 -27.75
CA PRO A 288 -5.45 -5.03 -26.38
C PRO A 288 -5.24 -3.79 -25.53
N PHE A 289 -6.22 -3.46 -24.69
CA PHE A 289 -6.11 -2.35 -23.76
C PHE A 289 -5.59 -2.82 -22.40
N THR A 290 -4.66 -2.06 -21.82
CA THR A 290 -4.14 -2.29 -20.47
C THR A 290 -4.02 -0.98 -19.70
N PHE A 291 -4.22 -1.04 -18.38
CA PHE A 291 -4.08 0.13 -17.52
C PHE A 291 -2.62 0.32 -17.10
N ARG A 292 -2.14 1.56 -17.10
CA ARG A 292 -0.89 1.95 -16.42
C ARG A 292 -1.28 2.68 -15.13
N VAL A 293 -1.05 2.04 -14.00
CA VAL A 293 -1.37 2.60 -12.68
C VAL A 293 -0.07 2.97 -11.97
N PRO A 294 0.06 4.17 -11.36
CA PRO A 294 1.26 4.54 -10.63
C PRO A 294 1.64 3.45 -9.61
N ALA A 295 2.92 3.07 -9.59
CA ALA A 295 3.45 2.09 -8.65
C ALA A 295 4.08 2.75 -7.41
N PHE A 296 3.73 4.02 -7.16
CA PHE A 296 4.27 4.85 -6.09
C PHE A 296 3.18 5.71 -5.45
N LYS A 297 3.37 6.04 -4.17
CA LYS A 297 2.40 6.80 -3.36
C LYS A 297 2.45 8.27 -3.74
N ILE A 298 1.30 8.82 -4.11
CA ILE A 298 1.13 10.25 -4.41
C ILE A 298 -0.25 10.72 -3.97
N ARG A 299 -0.47 12.04 -3.96
CA ARG A 299 -1.76 12.64 -3.62
C ARG A 299 -2.89 12.02 -4.46
N PRO A 300 -4.07 11.74 -3.87
CA PRO A 300 -5.13 10.99 -4.53
C PRO A 300 -5.57 11.53 -5.90
N GLU A 301 -5.80 12.83 -6.01
CA GLU A 301 -6.25 13.44 -7.29
C GLU A 301 -5.18 13.29 -8.37
N LEU A 302 -3.91 13.49 -8.01
CA LEU A 302 -2.79 13.33 -8.93
C LEU A 302 -2.57 11.86 -9.30
N PHE A 303 -2.79 10.92 -8.37
CA PHE A 303 -2.79 9.48 -8.66
C PHE A 303 -3.81 9.13 -9.74
N LEU A 304 -5.06 9.60 -9.61
CA LEU A 304 -6.11 9.35 -10.62
C LEU A 304 -5.77 10.01 -11.96
N ASN A 305 -5.28 11.26 -11.95
CA ASN A 305 -4.88 11.96 -13.17
C ASN A 305 -3.76 11.24 -13.92
N LEU A 306 -2.73 10.80 -13.19
CA LEU A 306 -1.63 10.02 -13.76
C LEU A 306 -2.11 8.69 -14.31
N ALA A 307 -2.85 7.91 -13.50
CA ALA A 307 -3.36 6.62 -13.93
C ALA A 307 -4.24 6.74 -15.18
N SER A 308 -5.11 7.75 -15.25
CA SER A 308 -5.96 7.99 -16.41
C SER A 308 -5.16 8.44 -17.64
N ALA A 309 -4.34 9.48 -17.52
CA ALA A 309 -3.63 10.02 -18.67
C ALA A 309 -2.62 9.04 -19.28
N VAL A 310 -1.82 8.37 -18.43
CA VAL A 310 -0.80 7.41 -18.89
C VAL A 310 -1.45 6.19 -19.53
N SER A 311 -2.59 5.72 -19.00
CA SER A 311 -3.35 4.63 -19.61
C SER A 311 -3.97 5.02 -20.96
N LEU A 312 -4.38 6.29 -21.13
CA LEU A 312 -5.00 6.81 -22.37
C LEU A 312 -3.98 7.19 -23.45
N HIS A 313 -2.73 7.40 -23.08
CA HIS A 313 -1.66 7.72 -24.02
C HIS A 313 -0.82 6.49 -24.40
N GLN A 314 -0.48 5.64 -23.41
CA GLN A 314 0.39 4.47 -23.58
C GLN A 314 1.74 4.81 -24.26
N PRO A 315 2.66 5.49 -23.55
CA PRO A 315 3.89 6.06 -24.13
C PRO A 315 4.80 5.01 -24.77
N GLY A 316 5.69 5.48 -25.66
CA GLY A 316 6.33 4.81 -26.82
C GLY A 316 7.06 3.47 -26.63
N GLN A 317 8.25 3.31 -27.22
CA GLN A 317 8.95 2.01 -27.24
C GLN A 317 9.49 1.63 -25.86
N VAL A 318 9.81 0.35 -25.68
CA VAL A 318 10.36 -0.20 -24.43
C VAL A 318 11.76 -0.76 -24.63
N THR A 319 12.60 -0.63 -23.61
CA THR A 319 13.86 -1.35 -23.46
C THR A 319 13.90 -2.08 -22.12
N SER A 320 14.72 -3.13 -22.02
CA SER A 320 14.97 -3.87 -20.77
C SER A 320 16.25 -3.43 -20.05
N THR A 321 17.07 -2.58 -20.67
CA THR A 321 18.33 -2.11 -20.10
C THR A 321 18.07 -1.16 -18.94
N LEU A 322 18.75 -1.38 -17.81
CA LEU A 322 18.63 -0.52 -16.64
C LEU A 322 19.24 0.87 -16.95
N PRO A 323 18.48 1.97 -16.85
CA PRO A 323 19.01 3.29 -17.14
C PRO A 323 19.96 3.75 -16.02
N LYS A 324 20.99 4.52 -16.39
CA LYS A 324 21.90 5.20 -15.44
C LYS A 324 21.31 6.50 -14.89
N VAL A 325 19.98 6.56 -14.80
CA VAL A 325 19.18 7.72 -14.40
C VAL A 325 18.42 7.33 -13.14
N PRO A 326 18.19 8.25 -12.18
CA PRO A 326 17.42 7.97 -10.98
C PRO A 326 16.07 7.30 -11.27
N LEU A 327 15.76 6.27 -10.50
CA LEU A 327 14.47 5.59 -10.50
C LEU A 327 13.69 6.01 -9.25
N HIS A 328 12.49 6.55 -9.42
CA HIS A 328 11.59 6.79 -8.29
C HIS A 328 11.14 5.44 -7.70
N PRO A 329 11.10 5.28 -6.37
CA PRO A 329 10.87 3.98 -5.76
C PRO A 329 9.47 3.43 -6.04
N VAL A 330 9.38 2.11 -6.14
CA VAL A 330 8.11 1.39 -6.17
C VAL A 330 7.60 1.28 -4.75
N THR A 331 6.55 2.02 -4.39
CA THR A 331 5.98 2.02 -3.03
C THR A 331 4.54 1.52 -2.97
N LEU A 332 3.96 1.15 -4.11
CA LEU A 332 2.64 0.52 -4.22
C LEU A 332 2.78 -0.88 -4.83
N PRO A 333 2.24 -1.93 -4.19
CA PRO A 333 2.28 -3.28 -4.72
C PRO A 333 1.26 -3.47 -5.86
N LYS A 334 1.51 -4.48 -6.70
CA LYS A 334 0.70 -4.76 -7.90
C LYS A 334 -0.79 -5.07 -7.62
N ASN A 335 -1.12 -5.62 -6.46
CA ASN A 335 -2.52 -5.89 -6.08
C ASN A 335 -3.33 -4.60 -5.94
N GLU A 336 -2.74 -3.53 -5.42
CA GLU A 336 -3.40 -2.23 -5.35
C GLU A 336 -3.63 -1.63 -6.74
N ALA A 337 -2.74 -1.90 -7.70
CA ALA A 337 -2.96 -1.48 -9.08
C ALA A 337 -4.21 -2.11 -9.71
N PHE A 338 -4.49 -3.39 -9.41
CA PHE A 338 -5.74 -4.04 -9.81
C PHE A 338 -6.95 -3.44 -9.08
N GLU A 339 -6.82 -3.18 -7.77
CA GLU A 339 -7.87 -2.56 -6.96
C GLU A 339 -8.24 -1.15 -7.46
N ALA A 340 -7.29 -0.42 -8.04
CA ALA A 340 -7.50 0.91 -8.61
C ALA A 340 -8.32 0.92 -9.91
N ILE A 341 -8.41 -0.19 -10.65
CA ILE A 341 -8.99 -0.18 -12.01
C ILE A 341 -10.39 0.44 -12.07
N PRO A 342 -11.36 0.07 -11.20
CA PRO A 342 -12.70 0.63 -11.26
C PRO A 342 -12.71 2.16 -11.12
N VAL A 343 -11.94 2.71 -10.18
CA VAL A 343 -11.91 4.16 -9.92
C VAL A 343 -11.15 4.92 -11.01
N VAL A 344 -10.12 4.32 -11.60
CA VAL A 344 -9.40 4.87 -12.76
C VAL A 344 -10.30 4.89 -14.00
N LEU A 345 -11.06 3.82 -14.24
CA LEU A 345 -12.04 3.74 -15.33
C LEU A 345 -13.17 4.76 -15.14
N GLY A 346 -13.66 4.94 -13.92
CA GLY A 346 -14.63 5.97 -13.56
C GLY A 346 -14.11 7.41 -13.77
N ARG A 347 -12.80 7.63 -13.57
CA ARG A 347 -12.16 8.92 -13.87
C ARG A 347 -12.12 9.19 -15.37
N MET A 348 -11.84 8.19 -16.20
CA MET A 348 -11.75 8.30 -17.66
C MET A 348 -13.10 8.57 -18.33
N ALA A 349 -14.21 8.11 -17.76
CA ALA A 349 -15.52 8.18 -18.42
C ALA A 349 -16.26 9.50 -18.16
N PRO A 350 -16.66 10.23 -19.22
CA PRO A 350 -17.64 11.31 -19.11
C PRO A 350 -19.02 10.79 -18.68
N ALA A 351 -19.45 9.64 -19.23
CA ALA A 351 -20.76 9.03 -18.97
C ALA A 351 -20.73 8.05 -17.77
N ARG A 352 -20.44 8.56 -16.56
CA ARG A 352 -20.18 7.72 -15.37
C ARG A 352 -21.33 6.81 -14.94
N LYS A 353 -22.58 7.24 -15.11
CA LYS A 353 -23.76 6.48 -14.64
C LYS A 353 -23.92 5.15 -15.36
N SER A 354 -23.79 5.12 -16.68
CA SER A 354 -23.90 3.89 -17.47
C SER A 354 -22.71 2.95 -17.23
N LEU A 355 -21.51 3.52 -17.13
CA LEU A 355 -20.30 2.80 -16.78
C LEU A 355 -20.44 2.11 -15.41
N PHE A 356 -20.88 2.87 -14.39
CA PHE A 356 -20.98 2.38 -13.02
C PHE A 356 -21.86 1.13 -12.92
N LEU A 357 -23.03 1.14 -13.57
CA LEU A 357 -23.93 -0.01 -13.58
C LEU A 357 -23.31 -1.26 -14.22
N ARG A 358 -22.53 -1.08 -15.31
CA ARG A 358 -21.83 -2.17 -15.98
C ARG A 358 -20.72 -2.77 -15.14
N ILE A 359 -19.88 -1.92 -14.53
CA ILE A 359 -18.80 -2.39 -13.65
C ILE A 359 -19.39 -3.08 -12.43
N GLN A 360 -20.45 -2.53 -11.85
CA GLN A 360 -21.10 -3.11 -10.68
C GLN A 360 -21.75 -4.46 -10.97
N GLY A 361 -22.39 -4.63 -12.12
CA GLY A 361 -22.98 -5.90 -12.55
C GLY A 361 -21.95 -6.92 -13.08
N GLY A 362 -20.71 -6.50 -13.26
CA GLY A 362 -19.63 -7.31 -13.80
C GLY A 362 -18.50 -7.58 -12.81
N LYS A 363 -17.43 -8.17 -13.32
CA LYS A 363 -16.20 -8.45 -12.57
C LYS A 363 -14.99 -8.09 -13.42
N ILE A 364 -13.98 -7.50 -12.78
CA ILE A 364 -12.65 -7.30 -13.35
C ILE A 364 -11.70 -8.23 -12.59
N ALA A 365 -11.17 -9.23 -13.29
CA ALA A 365 -10.25 -10.22 -12.73
C ALA A 365 -8.80 -9.89 -13.09
N PRO A 366 -7.86 -9.99 -12.14
CA PRO A 366 -6.44 -9.81 -12.43
C PRO A 366 -5.93 -10.94 -13.34
N VAL A 367 -5.11 -10.60 -14.35
CA VAL A 367 -4.44 -11.59 -15.20
C VAL A 367 -2.93 -11.55 -14.96
N LYS A 368 -2.29 -10.42 -15.24
CA LYS A 368 -0.86 -10.21 -14.98
C LYS A 368 -0.55 -8.73 -14.81
N ALA A 369 0.55 -8.42 -14.12
CA ALA A 369 1.06 -7.07 -14.01
C ALA A 369 2.58 -7.08 -14.23
N THR A 370 3.07 -6.15 -15.05
CA THR A 370 4.50 -5.91 -15.28
C THR A 370 4.87 -4.51 -14.84
N LEU A 371 6.11 -4.30 -14.42
CA LEU A 371 6.57 -2.98 -13.99
C LEU A 371 7.11 -2.22 -15.20
N GLU A 372 6.64 -1.01 -15.42
CA GLU A 372 7.12 -0.11 -16.48
C GLU A 372 7.59 1.20 -15.86
N TYR A 373 8.77 1.68 -16.26
CA TYR A 373 9.27 2.99 -15.87
C TYR A 373 9.12 3.98 -17.03
N ILE A 374 8.53 5.13 -16.73
CA ILE A 374 8.26 6.18 -17.72
C ILE A 374 9.22 7.35 -17.47
N PRO A 375 9.92 7.84 -18.51
CA PRO A 375 10.88 8.93 -18.40
C PRO A 375 10.20 10.28 -18.21
N PHE A 376 10.77 11.11 -17.33
CA PHE A 376 10.41 12.50 -17.11
C PHE A 376 11.68 13.36 -17.20
N VAL A 377 11.52 14.57 -17.72
CA VAL A 377 12.58 15.59 -17.76
C VAL A 377 12.37 16.60 -16.64
N GLN A 378 13.46 17.04 -16.04
CA GLN A 378 13.45 18.01 -14.97
C GLN A 378 13.33 19.42 -15.52
N GLN A 379 12.36 20.17 -14.99
CA GLN A 379 12.28 21.61 -15.08
C GLN A 379 12.56 22.23 -13.70
N LYS A 380 12.37 23.54 -13.53
CA LYS A 380 12.73 24.27 -12.30
C LYS A 380 12.11 23.63 -11.06
N GLU A 381 10.78 23.57 -10.97
CA GLU A 381 10.04 23.04 -9.81
C GLU A 381 9.28 21.74 -10.11
N GLU A 382 9.37 21.26 -11.35
CA GLU A 382 8.51 20.18 -11.87
C GLU A 382 9.33 19.13 -12.62
N TYR A 383 8.78 17.92 -12.66
CA TYR A 383 9.11 16.89 -13.62
C TYR A 383 8.04 16.88 -14.71
N PHE A 384 8.45 16.99 -15.96
CA PHE A 384 7.58 17.07 -17.13
C PHE A 384 7.69 15.81 -17.99
N GLN A 385 6.56 15.31 -18.47
CA GLN A 385 6.49 14.23 -19.45
C GLN A 385 6.06 14.84 -20.80
N PRO A 386 6.97 14.94 -21.79
CA PRO A 386 6.71 15.66 -23.04
C PRO A 386 5.59 15.10 -23.91
N GLU A 387 5.45 13.78 -24.00
CA GLU A 387 4.46 13.12 -24.87
C GLU A 387 3.02 13.28 -24.33
N LEU A 388 2.88 13.36 -23.01
CA LEU A 388 1.62 13.54 -22.27
C LEU A 388 1.27 15.00 -22.07
N GLY A 389 2.24 15.92 -22.20
CA GLY A 389 2.06 17.32 -21.81
C GLY A 389 1.76 17.47 -20.32
N MET A 390 2.29 16.59 -19.47
CA MET A 390 1.97 16.55 -18.03
C MET A 390 3.16 16.97 -17.19
N ALA A 391 2.91 17.86 -16.22
CA ALA A 391 3.89 18.24 -15.20
C ALA A 391 3.49 17.71 -13.81
N ILE A 392 4.51 17.38 -13.00
CA ILE A 392 4.39 16.95 -11.61
C ILE A 392 5.35 17.79 -10.78
N LEU A 393 4.83 18.53 -9.81
CA LEU A 393 5.67 19.25 -8.84
C LEU A 393 6.62 18.27 -8.12
N LYS A 394 7.90 18.61 -8.01
CA LYS A 394 8.91 17.76 -7.37
C LYS A 394 8.51 17.34 -5.95
N ASN A 395 7.95 18.28 -5.18
CA ASN A 395 7.48 18.05 -3.82
C ASN A 395 6.28 17.08 -3.73
N ALA A 396 5.52 16.88 -4.81
CA ALA A 396 4.38 15.98 -4.84
C ALA A 396 4.83 14.50 -4.82
N LEU A 397 6.02 14.20 -5.35
CA LEU A 397 6.61 12.85 -5.32
C LEU A 397 7.08 12.44 -3.92
N HIS A 398 7.32 13.41 -3.03
CA HIS A 398 7.70 13.15 -1.63
C HIS A 398 6.51 13.13 -0.67
N TRP A 399 5.27 13.16 -1.19
CA TRP A 399 4.06 13.24 -0.38
C TRP A 399 3.95 12.10 0.65
N SER A 400 4.33 10.87 0.30
CA SER A 400 4.27 9.71 1.20
C SER A 400 5.16 9.82 2.44
N THR A 401 6.26 10.58 2.35
CA THR A 401 7.18 10.82 3.49
C THR A 401 6.59 11.76 4.54
N ARG A 402 5.46 12.41 4.27
CA ARG A 402 4.78 13.33 5.19
C ARG A 402 3.46 12.79 5.73
N LEU A 403 3.06 11.62 5.25
CA LEU A 403 1.69 11.14 5.28
C LEU A 403 1.60 9.94 6.18
#